data_AF-A0A6B0T051-F1
#
_entry.id   AF-A0A6B0T051-F1
#
_cell.length_a   1.000
_cell.length_b   1.000
_cell.length_c   1.000
_cell.angle_alpha   90.00
_cell.angle_beta   90.00
_cell.angle_gamma   90.00
#
_symmetry.space_group_name_H-M   'P 1'
#
loop_
_entity.id
_entity.type
_entity.pdbx_description
1 polymer ?
#
loop_
_entity_poly.entity_id
_entity_poly.type
_entity_poly.pdbx_seq_one_letter_code
_entity_poly.pdbx_strand_id
1 'polypeptide(L)' 'MVPQPSDPDHVTERCGTCEGKTTHDVRVEIRTESQQEENAEFSREPYRITTCSECGAETTTRMNNA' A
#
# COMPACT_ATOMS: atom_id res chain seq x y z
N MET A 1 -4.28 28.60 -6.04
CA MET A 1 -4.34 27.78 -4.82
C MET A 1 -4.42 26.35 -5.32
N VAL A 2 -3.27 25.65 -5.34
CA VAL A 2 -3.24 24.23 -5.72
C VAL A 2 -3.93 23.45 -4.60
N PRO A 3 -4.86 22.53 -4.87
CA PRO A 3 -5.30 21.61 -3.82
C PRO A 3 -4.04 20.90 -3.35
N GLN A 4 -3.67 21.12 -2.09
CA GLN A 4 -2.70 20.25 -1.44
C GLN A 4 -3.26 18.82 -1.63
N PRO A 5 -2.48 17.86 -2.16
CA PRO A 5 -2.89 16.48 -2.06
C PRO A 5 -3.00 16.24 -0.57
N SER A 6 -4.23 16.16 -0.04
CA SER A 6 -4.46 15.67 1.31
C SER A 6 -3.88 14.28 1.32
N ASP A 7 -2.63 14.10 1.76
CA ASP A 7 -1.85 12.88 1.62
C ASP A 7 -2.72 11.69 2.05
N PRO A 8 -3.40 11.00 1.09
CA PRO A 8 -4.34 9.93 1.45
C PRO A 8 -3.58 8.71 1.97
N ASP A 9 -2.25 8.77 1.89
CA ASP A 9 -1.33 7.74 2.25
C ASP A 9 -1.20 7.61 3.77
N HIS A 10 -1.41 8.66 4.58
CA HIS A 10 -1.26 8.52 6.03
C HIS A 10 -2.57 8.14 6.73
N VAL A 11 -2.68 6.88 7.18
CA VAL A 11 -3.84 6.38 7.92
C VAL A 11 -3.47 6.02 9.36
N THR A 12 -4.36 6.29 10.31
CA THR A 12 -4.18 5.83 11.69
C THR A 12 -4.85 4.47 11.87
N GLU A 13 -4.05 3.41 11.86
CA GLU A 13 -4.52 2.03 12.07
C GLU A 13 -3.82 1.38 13.27
N ARG A 14 -4.32 0.23 13.71
CA ARG A 14 -3.72 -0.48 14.84
C ARG A 14 -2.52 -1.28 14.35
N CYS A 15 -1.33 -0.94 14.82
CA CYS A 15 -0.13 -1.68 14.52
C CYS A 15 -0.09 -2.99 15.33
N GLY A 16 0.14 -4.12 14.66
CA GLY A 16 0.35 -5.41 15.34
C GLY A 16 1.65 -5.46 16.14
N THR A 17 2.65 -4.66 15.76
CA THR A 17 3.95 -4.59 16.44
C THR A 17 3.93 -3.64 17.64
N CYS A 18 3.26 -2.49 17.53
CA CYS A 18 3.13 -1.54 18.65
C CYS A 18 1.94 -1.85 19.57
N GLU A 19 1.04 -2.75 19.15
CA GLU A 19 -0.22 -3.10 19.82
C GLU A 19 -1.18 -1.90 20.06
N GLY A 20 -0.89 -0.75 19.42
CA GLY A 20 -1.58 0.52 19.59
C GLY A 20 -2.04 1.14 18.27
N LYS A 21 -2.80 2.23 18.33
CA LYS A 21 -3.17 3.03 17.16
C LYS A 21 -2.00 3.94 16.81
N THR A 22 -1.39 3.70 15.67
CA THR A 22 -0.21 4.43 15.22
C THR A 22 -0.48 5.00 13.83
N THR A 23 0.29 5.99 13.41
CA THR A 23 0.23 6.47 12.01
C THR A 23 0.95 5.47 11.12
N HIS A 24 0.32 5.05 10.03
CA HIS A 24 0.89 4.23 8.98
C HIS A 24 0.83 4.97 7.66
N ASP A 25 1.93 4.90 6.91
CA ASP A 25 2.04 5.36 5.54
C ASP A 25 1.61 4.24 4.58
N VAL A 26 0.57 4.49 3.81
CA VAL A 26 -0.14 3.56 2.93
C VAL A 26 0.05 4.02 1.51
N ARG A 27 0.89 3.33 0.77
CA ARG A 27 1.14 3.60 -0.64
C ARG A 27 0.58 2.47 -1.48
N VAL A 28 0.01 2.81 -2.63
CA VAL A 28 -0.42 1.82 -3.62
C VAL A 28 0.65 1.70 -4.69
N GLU A 29 1.26 0.52 -4.79
CA GLU A 29 2.20 0.20 -5.86
C GLU A 29 1.55 -0.77 -6.83
N ILE A 30 1.54 -0.44 -8.12
CA ILE A 30 1.08 -1.35 -9.16
C ILE A 30 2.30 -2.15 -9.61
N ARG A 31 2.33 -3.46 -9.29
CA ARG A 31 3.38 -4.35 -9.78
C ARG A 31 2.88 -5.12 -11.00
N THR A 32 3.75 -5.23 -12.00
CA THR A 32 3.53 -6.06 -13.17
C THR A 32 4.31 -7.36 -12.96
N GLU A 33 3.61 -8.45 -12.63
CA GLU A 33 4.27 -9.75 -12.39
C GLU A 33 4.46 -10.60 -13.65
N SER A 34 4.02 -10.14 -14.82
CA SER A 34 4.13 -10.90 -16.06
C SER A 34 5.40 -10.57 -16.85
N GLN A 35 6.44 -11.39 -16.70
CA GLN A 35 7.60 -11.46 -17.61
C GLN A 35 7.31 -12.25 -18.91
N GLN A 36 6.06 -12.67 -19.15
CA GLN A 36 5.70 -13.49 -20.31
C GLN A 36 4.81 -12.69 -21.28
N GLU A 37 5.34 -12.47 -22.47
CA GLU A 37 4.91 -11.51 -23.50
C GLU A 37 3.50 -11.77 -24.10
N GLU A 38 2.84 -12.87 -23.77
CA GLU A 38 1.53 -13.25 -24.37
C GLU A 38 0.30 -12.96 -23.48
N ASN A 39 0.46 -12.46 -22.25
CA ASN A 39 -0.67 -12.11 -21.37
C ASN A 39 -0.36 -10.93 -20.40
N ALA A 40 0.51 -10.02 -20.82
CA ALA A 40 1.06 -8.97 -19.96
C ALA A 40 0.13 -7.76 -19.74
N GLU A 41 -0.94 -7.61 -20.52
CA GLU A 41 -1.82 -6.44 -20.45
C GLU A 41 -2.89 -6.52 -19.35
N PHE A 42 -3.18 -7.71 -18.81
CA PHE A 42 -4.29 -7.95 -17.87
C PHE A 42 -3.90 -8.18 -16.40
N SER A 43 -2.61 -8.35 -16.07
CA SER A 43 -2.16 -8.64 -14.68
C SER A 43 -1.44 -7.46 -14.02
N ARG A 44 -2.06 -6.27 -14.06
CA ARG A 44 -1.62 -5.11 -13.27
C ARG A 44 -2.30 -5.18 -11.92
N GLU A 45 -1.54 -5.48 -10.89
CA GLU A 45 -2.12 -5.76 -9.58
C GLU A 45 -1.76 -4.66 -8.60
N PRO A 46 -2.76 -3.98 -8.02
CA PRO A 46 -2.51 -2.99 -6.99
C PRO A 46 -2.14 -3.69 -5.68
N TYR A 47 -0.95 -3.37 -5.20
CA TYR A 47 -0.44 -3.73 -3.88
C TYR A 47 -0.60 -2.53 -2.95
N ARG A 48 -1.25 -2.73 -1.82
CA ARG A 48 -1.29 -1.76 -0.71
C ARG A 48 -0.12 -2.03 0.21
N ILE A 49 0.88 -1.17 0.21
CA ILE A 49 2.02 -1.23 1.13
C ILE A 49 1.75 -0.27 2.28
N THR A 50 1.81 -0.76 3.51
CA THR A 50 1.49 -0.04 4.73
C THR A 50 2.70 -0.06 5.65
N THR A 51 3.29 1.09 5.94
CA THR A 51 4.51 1.23 6.73
C THR A 51 4.20 1.97 8.02
N CYS A 52 4.37 1.33 9.17
CA CYS A 52 4.18 2.00 10.46
C CYS A 52 5.21 3.12 10.64
N SER A 53 4.78 4.36 10.83
CA SER A 53 5.69 5.49 11.07
C SER A 53 6.32 5.46 12.46
N GLU A 54 5.78 4.65 13.39
CA GLU A 54 6.32 4.54 14.77
C GLU A 54 7.38 3.45 14.93
N CYS A 55 7.16 2.24 14.40
CA CYS A 55 8.11 1.13 14.51
C CYS A 55 8.83 0.78 13.20
N GLY A 56 8.38 1.31 12.06
CA GLY A 56 8.95 1.01 10.74
C GLY A 56 8.47 -0.31 10.13
N ALA A 57 7.48 -0.99 10.71
CA ALA A 57 6.96 -2.25 10.17
C ALA A 57 6.24 -2.04 8.84
N GLU A 58 6.73 -2.65 7.76
CA GLU A 58 6.10 -2.64 6.43
C GLU A 58 5.22 -3.87 6.23
N THR A 59 4.01 -3.68 5.73
CA THR A 59 3.04 -4.74 5.43
C THR A 59 2.47 -4.52 4.05
N THR A 60 2.63 -5.51 3.16
CA THR A 60 2.12 -5.46 1.79
C THR A 60 0.89 -6.35 1.66
N THR A 61 -0.23 -5.78 1.24
CA THR A 61 -1.51 -6.47 1.05
C THR A 61 -1.94 -6.35 -0.42
N ARG A 62 -2.08 -7.48 -1.10
CA ARG A 62 -2.58 -7.54 -2.49
C ARG A 62 -4.07 -7.23 -2.51
N MET A 63 -4.50 -6.27 -3.32
CA MET A 63 -5.91 -5.83 -3.35
C MET A 63 -6.80 -6.64 -4.32
N ASN A 64 -6.27 -7.64 -5.01
CA ASN A 64 -7.05 -8.55 -5.86
C ASN A 64 -7.65 -9.72 -5.04
N ASN A 65 -8.79 -9.50 -4.39
CA ASN A 65 -9.70 -10.58 -3.97
C ASN A 65 -11.15 -10.08 -4.03
N ALA A 66 -11.71 -9.97 -5.25
CA ALA A 66 -13.12 -10.23 -5.61
C ALA A 66 -13.40 -9.79 -7.05
#